data_AF-A0A4Q7Z665-F1
#
_entry.id   AF-A0A4Q7Z665-F1
#
_cell.length_a   1.000
_cell.length_b   1.000
_cell.length_c   1.000
_cell.angle_alpha   90.00
_cell.angle_beta   90.00
_cell.angle_gamma   90.00
#
_symmetry.space_group_name_H-M   'P 1'
#
loop_
_entity.id
_entity.type
_entity.pdbx_description
1 polymer ?
#
loop_
_entity_poly.entity_id
_entity_poly.type
_entity_poly.pdbx_seq_one_letter_code
_entity_poly.pdbx_strand_id
1 'polypeptide(L)'
;MDIEYYDHGTAAERWERAGMFFDAKEYTNAARVLTGLVEEVPEQTAPRLLLARAYYHSAQLGRAEAELRIIVERDPVEHYARLMLGRTLERQSRHEEAAPHLRIAAALAGDFPQG
;
A
#
# COMPACT_ATOMS: atom_id res chain seq x y z
N MET A 1 -9.22 23.00 -12.15
CA MET A 1 -7.81 23.29 -11.84
C MET A 1 -7.70 23.12 -10.33
N ASP A 2 -7.59 21.88 -9.86
CA ASP A 2 -7.69 21.50 -8.43
C ASP A 2 -6.45 20.72 -7.96
N ILE A 3 -5.30 20.94 -8.62
CA ILE A 3 -4.02 20.34 -8.18
C ILE A 3 -3.63 20.92 -6.81
N GLU A 4 -3.94 22.19 -6.61
CA GLU A 4 -3.77 22.94 -5.37
C GLU A 4 -4.34 22.20 -4.14
N TYR A 5 -5.57 21.72 -4.16
CA TYR A 5 -6.20 21.16 -2.95
C TYR A 5 -5.52 19.88 -2.41
N TYR A 6 -4.98 19.02 -3.28
CA TYR A 6 -4.36 17.75 -2.84
C TYR A 6 -2.91 17.93 -2.40
N ASP A 7 -2.20 18.89 -3.00
CA ASP A 7 -0.76 19.09 -2.79
C ASP A 7 -0.43 20.22 -1.81
N HIS A 8 -1.43 21.00 -1.37
CA HIS A 8 -1.22 22.05 -0.37
C HIS A 8 -1.05 21.53 1.06
N GLY A 9 -0.19 22.23 1.81
CA GLY A 9 0.13 21.96 3.20
C GLY A 9 1.45 21.22 3.37
N THR A 10 1.93 21.16 4.60
CA THR A 10 3.09 20.37 5.02
C THR A 10 2.86 18.88 4.74
N ALA A 11 3.95 18.10 4.71
CA ALA A 11 3.85 16.65 4.55
C ALA A 11 2.99 15.99 5.64
N ALA A 12 3.03 16.52 6.87
CA ALA A 12 2.19 16.06 7.98
C ALA A 12 0.69 16.33 7.73
N GLU A 13 0.31 17.55 7.32
CA GLU A 13 -1.08 17.89 7.00
C GLU A 13 -1.62 17.06 5.82
N ARG A 14 -0.78 16.82 4.82
CA ARG A 14 -1.14 15.94 3.70
C ARG A 14 -1.27 14.48 4.13
N TRP A 15 -0.43 14.01 5.05
CA TRP A 15 -0.54 12.66 5.62
C TRP A 15 -1.86 12.47 6.36
N GLU A 16 -2.24 13.44 7.19
CA GLU A 16 -3.54 13.43 7.88
C GLU A 16 -4.71 13.45 6.89
N ARG A 17 -4.65 14.32 5.88
CA ARG A 17 -5.67 14.40 4.82
C ARG A 17 -5.81 13.09 4.05
N ALA A 18 -4.70 12.46 3.71
CA ALA A 18 -4.71 11.15 3.04
C ALA A 18 -5.39 10.08 3.91
N GLY A 19 -5.12 10.08 5.23
CA GLY A 19 -5.81 9.23 6.19
C GLY A 19 -7.31 9.47 6.20
N MET A 20 -7.74 10.73 6.27
CA MET A 20 -9.17 11.11 6.24
C MET A 20 -9.88 10.60 4.97
N PHE A 21 -9.27 10.80 3.79
CA PHE A 21 -9.83 10.27 2.54
C PHE A 21 -9.92 8.74 2.55
N PHE A 22 -8.90 8.07 3.08
CA PHE A 22 -8.87 6.62 3.17
C PHE A 22 -9.99 6.10 4.08
N ASP A 23 -10.17 6.70 5.25
CA ASP A 23 -11.21 6.34 6.22
C ASP A 23 -12.62 6.61 5.69
N ALA A 24 -12.78 7.69 4.91
CA ALA A 24 -14.00 8.01 4.17
C ALA A 24 -14.26 7.07 2.97
N LYS A 25 -13.38 6.10 2.70
CA LYS A 25 -13.40 5.19 1.54
C LYS A 25 -13.24 5.91 0.19
N GLU A 26 -12.78 7.15 0.21
CA GLU A 26 -12.43 7.94 -0.98
C GLU A 26 -11.02 7.58 -1.46
N TYR A 27 -10.80 6.31 -1.75
CA TYR A 27 -9.46 5.75 -2.00
C TYR A 27 -8.72 6.40 -3.17
N THR A 28 -9.44 6.85 -4.20
CA THR A 28 -8.84 7.57 -5.33
C THR A 28 -8.31 8.94 -4.90
N ASN A 29 -9.00 9.64 -4.00
CA ASN A 29 -8.55 10.92 -3.47
C ASN A 29 -7.37 10.72 -2.50
N ALA A 30 -7.43 9.68 -1.65
CA ALA A 30 -6.30 9.30 -0.81
C ALA A 30 -5.04 9.02 -1.65
N ALA A 31 -5.17 8.24 -2.72
CA ALA A 31 -4.06 7.91 -3.61
C ALA A 31 -3.45 9.14 -4.29
N ARG A 32 -4.25 10.15 -4.65
CA ARG A 32 -3.73 11.42 -5.21
C ARG A 32 -2.80 12.12 -4.23
N VAL A 33 -3.25 12.36 -2.99
CA VAL A 33 -2.42 13.00 -1.94
C VAL A 33 -1.16 12.16 -1.65
N LEU A 34 -1.33 10.85 -1.54
CA LEU A 34 -0.24 9.93 -1.18
C LEU A 34 0.83 9.80 -2.26
N THR A 35 0.49 10.03 -3.53
CA THR A 35 1.48 10.00 -4.62
C THR A 35 2.55 11.07 -4.41
N GLY A 36 2.13 12.33 -4.16
CA GLY A 36 3.07 13.41 -3.87
C GLY A 36 3.88 13.18 -2.58
N LEU A 37 3.27 12.60 -1.54
CA LEU A 37 4.00 12.25 -0.31
C LEU A 37 5.07 11.18 -0.55
N VAL A 38 4.77 10.16 -1.34
CA VAL A 38 5.74 9.10 -1.66
C VAL A 38 6.90 9.62 -2.50
N GLU A 39 6.67 10.64 -3.34
CA GLU A 39 7.73 11.30 -4.10
C GLU A 39 8.64 12.18 -3.22
N GLU A 40 8.08 12.84 -2.21
CA GLU A 40 8.83 13.70 -1.29
C GLU A 40 9.62 12.93 -0.23
N VAL A 41 9.06 11.85 0.29
CA VAL A 41 9.68 10.99 1.33
C VAL A 41 9.77 9.54 0.86
N PRO A 42 10.52 9.26 -0.23
CA PRO A 42 10.53 7.96 -0.87
C PRO A 42 11.04 6.83 0.02
N GLU A 43 11.83 7.13 1.04
CA GLU A 43 12.38 6.22 2.05
C GLU A 43 11.35 5.75 3.09
N GLN A 44 10.25 6.49 3.28
CA GLN A 44 9.26 6.13 4.30
C GLN A 44 8.29 5.06 3.79
N THR A 45 8.17 3.97 4.55
CA THR A 45 7.27 2.86 4.23
C THR A 45 5.80 3.24 4.41
N ALA A 46 5.46 4.04 5.42
CA ALA A 46 4.07 4.31 5.80
C ALA A 46 3.24 5.00 4.68
N PRO A 47 3.70 6.09 4.04
CA PRO A 47 2.99 6.69 2.90
C PRO A 47 2.83 5.72 1.73
N ARG A 48 3.88 4.97 1.41
CA ARG A 48 3.87 4.00 0.31
C ARG A 48 2.90 2.85 0.57
N LEU A 49 2.84 2.36 1.80
CA LEU A 49 1.93 1.30 2.20
C LEU A 49 0.47 1.77 2.16
N LEU A 50 0.17 2.98 2.64
CA LEU A 50 -1.18 3.53 2.54
C LEU A 50 -1.58 3.77 1.08
N LEU A 51 -0.64 4.20 0.22
CA LEU A 51 -0.86 4.36 -1.22
C LEU A 51 -1.23 3.02 -1.87
N ALA A 52 -0.46 1.97 -1.59
CA ALA A 52 -0.74 0.63 -2.06
C ALA A 52 -2.14 0.14 -1.64
N ARG A 53 -2.52 0.37 -0.38
CA ARG A 53 -3.86 0.02 0.13
C ARG A 53 -4.95 0.81 -0.59
N ALA A 54 -4.74 2.10 -0.83
CA ALA A 54 -5.69 2.93 -1.55
C ALA A 54 -5.87 2.44 -3.00
N TYR A 55 -4.78 2.06 -3.67
CA TYR A 55 -4.85 1.42 -4.99
C TYR A 55 -5.57 0.07 -4.96
N TYR A 56 -5.31 -0.77 -3.94
CA TYR A 56 -6.00 -2.04 -3.79
C TYR A 56 -7.53 -1.85 -3.64
N HIS A 57 -7.97 -0.97 -2.75
CA HIS A 57 -9.40 -0.75 -2.51
C HIS A 57 -10.11 -0.06 -3.68
N SER A 58 -9.41 0.77 -4.47
CA SER A 58 -9.92 1.38 -5.71
C SER A 58 -9.78 0.49 -6.95
N ALA A 59 -9.43 -0.80 -6.79
CA ALA A 59 -9.25 -1.79 -7.86
C ALA A 59 -8.14 -1.46 -8.89
N GLN A 60 -7.22 -0.56 -8.55
CA GLN A 60 -6.03 -0.24 -9.33
C GLN A 60 -4.89 -1.23 -9.01
N LEU A 61 -5.14 -2.53 -9.22
CA LEU A 61 -4.31 -3.62 -8.68
C LEU A 61 -2.87 -3.61 -9.19
N GLY A 62 -2.62 -3.24 -10.44
CA GLY A 62 -1.25 -3.14 -10.98
C GLY A 62 -0.43 -2.04 -10.30
N ARG A 63 -1.07 -0.92 -9.92
CA ARG A 63 -0.40 0.15 -9.16
C ARG A 63 -0.15 -0.27 -7.71
N ALA A 64 -1.11 -0.95 -7.08
CA ALA A 64 -0.93 -1.50 -5.74
C ALA A 64 0.26 -2.47 -5.70
N GLU A 65 0.33 -3.39 -6.67
CA GLU A 65 1.41 -4.36 -6.78
C GLU A 65 2.78 -3.70 -6.94
N ALA A 66 2.89 -2.67 -7.78
CA ALA A 66 4.15 -1.94 -7.99
C ALA A 66 4.66 -1.32 -6.67
N GLU A 67 3.80 -0.63 -5.93
CA GLU A 67 4.17 -0.04 -4.63
C GLU A 67 4.55 -1.10 -3.59
N LEU A 68 3.80 -2.21 -3.53
CA LEU A 68 4.06 -3.29 -2.58
C LEU A 68 5.37 -4.02 -2.87
N ARG A 69 5.75 -4.21 -4.14
CA ARG A 69 7.04 -4.79 -4.50
C ARG A 69 8.20 -3.93 -4.03
N ILE A 70 8.10 -2.61 -4.19
CA ILE A 70 9.13 -1.68 -3.70
C ILE A 70 9.30 -1.81 -2.18
N ILE A 71 8.19 -1.91 -1.43
CA ILE A 71 8.26 -2.10 0.03
C ILE A 71 8.94 -3.43 0.36
N VAL A 72 8.51 -4.54 -0.25
CA VAL A 72 9.03 -5.89 0.06
C VAL A 72 10.50 -6.06 -0.35
N GLU A 73 10.94 -5.38 -1.41
CA GLU A 73 12.34 -5.37 -1.83
C GLU A 73 13.22 -4.61 -0.83
N ARG A 74 12.75 -3.47 -0.32
CA ARG A 74 13.49 -2.64 0.65
C ARG A 74 13.46 -3.18 2.06
N ASP A 75 12.30 -3.66 2.49
CA ASP A 75 12.07 -4.26 3.79
C ASP A 75 11.44 -5.65 3.62
N PRO A 76 12.28 -6.70 3.50
CA PRO A 76 11.82 -8.06 3.37
C PRO A 76 11.07 -8.59 4.60
N VAL A 77 11.10 -7.93 5.77
CA VAL A 77 10.43 -8.41 6.99
C VAL A 77 9.13 -7.66 7.30
N GLU A 78 8.76 -6.67 6.47
CA GLU A 78 7.44 -6.01 6.51
C GLU A 78 6.33 -6.99 6.09
N HIS A 79 5.85 -7.76 7.06
CA HIS A 79 4.88 -8.83 6.88
C HIS A 79 3.56 -8.33 6.31
N TYR A 80 3.12 -7.13 6.67
CA TYR A 80 1.84 -6.60 6.20
C TYR A 80 1.90 -6.20 4.72
N ALA A 81 3.03 -5.66 4.25
CA ALA A 81 3.23 -5.42 2.82
C ALA A 81 3.27 -6.74 2.02
N ARG A 82 3.91 -7.79 2.55
CA ARG A 82 3.89 -9.12 1.92
C ARG A 82 2.48 -9.70 1.85
N LEU A 83 1.70 -9.59 2.93
CA LEU A 83 0.30 -10.03 2.95
C LEU A 83 -0.51 -9.30 1.88
N MET A 84 -0.38 -7.98 1.82
CA MET A 84 -1.08 -7.15 0.83
C MET A 84 -0.65 -7.49 -0.61
N LEU A 85 0.63 -7.79 -0.85
CA LEU A 85 1.11 -8.21 -2.17
C LEU A 85 0.48 -9.52 -2.61
N GLY A 86 0.45 -10.52 -1.71
CA GLY A 86 -0.23 -11.79 -1.96
C GLY A 86 -1.71 -11.59 -2.30
N ARG A 87 -2.46 -10.83 -1.48
CA ARG A 87 -3.89 -10.53 -1.73
C ARG A 87 -4.14 -9.76 -3.02
N THR A 88 -3.21 -8.87 -3.39
CA THR A 88 -3.28 -8.12 -4.63
C THR A 88 -3.12 -9.04 -5.83
N LEU A 89 -2.17 -9.97 -5.78
CA LEU A 89 -1.94 -10.98 -6.81
C LEU A 89 -3.13 -11.96 -6.92
N GLU A 90 -3.70 -12.41 -5.80
CA GLU A 90 -4.92 -13.24 -5.81
C GLU A 90 -6.09 -12.54 -6.50
N ARG A 91 -6.29 -11.25 -6.23
CA ARG A 91 -7.37 -10.47 -6.87
C ARG A 91 -7.12 -10.20 -8.36
N GLN A 92 -5.89 -10.39 -8.82
CA GLN A 92 -5.53 -10.43 -10.24
C GLN A 92 -5.58 -11.86 -10.83
N SER A 93 -6.08 -12.85 -10.08
CA SER A 93 -6.11 -14.27 -10.47
C SER A 93 -4.73 -14.92 -10.65
N ARG A 94 -3.68 -14.33 -10.06
CA ARG A 94 -2.28 -14.81 -10.13
C ARG A 94 -1.92 -15.62 -8.88
N HIS A 95 -2.65 -16.71 -8.66
CA HIS A 95 -2.56 -17.51 -7.43
C HIS A 95 -1.18 -18.14 -7.18
N GLU A 96 -0.51 -18.59 -8.24
CA GLU A 96 0.83 -19.20 -8.13
C GLU A 96 1.88 -18.20 -7.62
N GLU A 97 1.81 -16.95 -8.07
CA GLU A 97 2.69 -15.88 -7.62
C GLU A 97 2.31 -15.37 -6.23
N ALA A 98 1.02 -15.39 -5.86
CA ALA A 98 0.55 -14.97 -4.55
C ALA A 98 1.00 -15.91 -3.41
N ALA A 99 0.96 -17.22 -3.64
CA ALA A 99 1.21 -18.26 -2.65
C ALA A 99 2.51 -18.07 -1.84
N PRO A 100 3.69 -17.81 -2.45
CA PRO A 100 4.91 -17.56 -1.68
C PRO A 100 4.83 -16.30 -0.80
N HIS A 101 4.20 -15.22 -1.27
CA HIS A 101 4.07 -14.00 -0.47
C HIS A 101 3.19 -14.21 0.76
N LEU A 102 2.06 -14.90 0.62
CA LEU A 102 1.15 -15.20 1.72
C LEU A 102 1.79 -16.12 2.76
N ARG A 103 2.53 -17.15 2.32
CA ARG A 103 3.24 -18.06 3.22
C ARG A 103 4.30 -17.34 4.05
N ILE A 104 5.09 -16.48 3.43
CA ILE A 104 6.11 -15.69 4.14
C ILE A 104 5.44 -14.70 5.10
N ALA A 105 4.35 -14.05 4.68
CA ALA A 105 3.61 -13.14 5.55
C ALA A 105 3.09 -13.85 6.82
N ALA A 106 2.49 -15.03 6.67
CA ALA A 106 2.04 -15.85 7.80
C ALA A 106 3.21 -16.24 8.72
N ALA A 107 4.35 -16.61 8.13
CA ALA A 107 5.55 -16.96 8.88
C ALA A 107 6.10 -15.80 9.71
N LEU A 108 6.14 -14.59 9.14
CA LEU A 108 6.61 -13.38 9.82
C LEU A 108 5.61 -12.86 10.87
N ALA A 109 4.31 -13.09 10.67
CA ALA A 109 3.27 -12.72 11.62
C ALA A 109 3.21 -13.66 12.85
N GLY A 110 3.92 -14.79 12.82
CA GLY A 110 3.84 -15.82 13.87
C GLY A 110 2.62 -16.73 13.76
N ASP A 111 1.85 -16.64 12.67
CA ASP A 111 0.62 -17.39 12.43
C ASP A 111 0.90 -18.76 11.77
N PHE A 112 1.69 -19.61 12.44
CA PHE A 112 1.76 -21.02 12.07
C PHE A 112 0.75 -21.83 12.88
N PRO A 113 -0.25 -22.50 12.25
CA PRO A 113 -0.92 -23.60 12.90
C PRO A 113 0.13 -24.69 13.14
N GLN A 114 0.32 -25.06 14.41
CA GLN A 114 1.04 -26.28 14.75
C GLN A 114 0.24 -27.44 14.12
N GLY A 115 0.94 -28.30 13.39
CA GLY A 115 0.35 -29.34 12.54
C GLY A 115 -0.55 -30.34 13.25
#